data_AF-A0A9E2ZXU4-F1
#
_entry.id   AF-A0A9E2ZXU4-F1
#
_cell.length_a   1.000
_cell.length_b   1.000
_cell.length_c   1.000
_cell.angle_alpha   90.00
_cell.angle_beta   90.00
_cell.angle_gamma   90.00
#
_symmetry.space_group_name_H-M   'P 1'
#
loop_
_entity.id
_entity.type
_entity.pdbx_description
1 polymer ?
#
loop_
_entity_poly.entity_id
_entity_poly.type
_entity_poly.pdbx_seq_one_letter_code
_entity_poly.pdbx_strand_id
1 'polypeptide(L)'
;MDKCVTCGRELHPERAEKYNYCMSRGCQEKNLKDLTMVAVGVNKSAEQYMILDETTRDELASGKYRDQRREFYGPRAPSSAGAEVPAPVPATAPAEAPVKPEPRPQAARRTVTRPPWTRSQEKLALLYNEQGLRPDEIAAKLGLSPYQVAQIILNTRSRGKL
;
A
#
# COMPACT_ATOMS: atom_id res chain seq x y z
N MET A 1 15.33 37.23 32.90
CA MET A 1 14.65 36.11 33.58
C MET A 1 13.31 35.92 32.89
N ASP A 2 13.23 34.93 32.02
CA ASP A 2 11.98 34.61 31.35
C ASP A 2 11.01 33.96 32.32
N LYS A 3 9.73 34.31 32.20
CA LYS A 3 8.66 33.84 33.09
C LYS A 3 7.67 33.00 32.32
N CYS A 4 7.08 32.03 33.00
CA CYS A 4 6.07 31.16 32.43
C CYS A 4 4.84 31.99 32.06
N VAL A 5 4.40 31.89 30.80
CA VAL A 5 3.19 32.60 30.32
C VAL A 5 1.92 32.25 31.11
N THR A 6 1.87 31.07 31.74
CA THR A 6 0.66 30.58 32.42
C THR A 6 0.67 30.79 33.94
N CYS A 7 1.82 30.64 34.59
CA CYS A 7 1.90 30.70 36.06
C CYS A 7 2.91 31.72 36.60
N GLY A 8 3.60 32.47 35.73
CA GLY A 8 4.53 33.52 36.12
C GLY A 8 5.83 33.05 36.79
N ARG A 9 6.00 31.74 37.02
CA ARG A 9 7.23 31.18 37.61
C ARG A 9 8.43 31.42 36.69
N GLU A 10 9.59 31.68 37.27
CA GLU A 10 10.86 31.79 36.53
C GLU A 10 11.15 30.50 35.76
N LEU A 11 11.47 30.64 34.49
CA LEU A 11 11.96 29.55 33.65
C LEU A 11 13.46 29.41 33.81
N HIS A 12 13.91 28.15 33.78
CA HIS A 12 15.31 27.84 33.56
C HIS A 12 15.75 28.38 32.19
N PRO A 13 16.95 28.97 32.05
CA PRO A 13 17.42 29.60 30.80
C PRO A 13 17.32 28.66 29.59
N GLU A 14 17.84 27.43 29.69
CA GLU A 14 17.75 26.43 28.60
C GLU A 14 16.30 26.11 28.18
N ARG A 15 15.35 26.21 29.12
CA ARG A 15 13.94 25.98 28.81
C ARG A 15 13.35 27.16 28.07
N ALA A 16 13.70 28.39 28.47
CA ALA A 16 13.23 29.62 27.86
C ALA A 16 13.66 29.75 26.39
N GLU A 17 14.76 29.13 25.99
CA GLU A 17 15.21 29.08 24.60
C GLU A 17 14.22 28.37 23.66
N LYS A 18 13.52 27.32 24.16
CA LYS A 18 12.63 26.48 23.34
C LYS A 18 11.15 26.61 23.69
N TYR A 19 10.83 26.92 24.94
CA TYR A 19 9.47 26.94 25.47
C TYR A 19 9.22 28.19 26.33
N ASN A 20 8.01 28.73 26.24
CA ASN A 20 7.55 29.90 27.01
C ASN A 20 6.76 29.52 28.28
N TYR A 21 6.73 28.24 28.65
CA TYR A 21 6.00 27.74 29.83
C TYR A 21 6.84 26.74 30.65
N CYS A 22 6.54 26.64 31.95
CA CYS A 22 7.28 25.78 32.87
C CYS A 22 6.87 24.31 32.77
N MET A 23 7.52 23.45 33.56
CA MET A 23 7.37 21.99 33.51
C MET A 23 6.24 21.45 34.39
N SER A 24 5.44 22.33 34.99
CA SER A 24 4.30 21.89 35.81
C SER A 24 3.21 21.31 34.92
N ARG A 25 2.59 20.23 35.39
CA ARG A 25 1.55 19.51 34.64
C ARG A 25 0.42 20.42 34.16
N GLY A 26 -0.10 21.28 35.03
CA GLY A 26 -1.18 22.23 34.66
C GLY A 26 -0.76 23.31 33.67
N CYS A 27 0.54 23.63 33.54
CA CYS A 27 1.03 24.52 32.48
C CYS A 27 1.28 23.73 31.19
N GLN A 28 1.76 22.49 31.27
CA GLN A 28 1.92 21.63 30.11
C GLN A 28 0.57 21.37 29.42
N GLU A 29 -0.43 20.91 30.17
CA GLU A 29 -1.76 20.60 29.61
C GLU A 29 -2.42 21.81 28.91
N LYS A 30 -2.14 23.03 29.37
CA LYS A 30 -2.69 24.26 28.77
C LYS A 30 -1.93 24.77 27.55
N ASN A 31 -0.64 24.46 27.42
CA ASN A 31 0.21 24.98 26.34
C ASN A 31 0.66 23.90 25.34
N LEU A 32 0.44 22.63 25.66
CA LEU A 32 0.63 21.53 24.73
C LEU A 32 -0.31 21.76 23.55
N LYS A 33 0.28 21.85 22.36
CA LYS A 33 -0.47 21.88 21.11
C LYS A 33 -0.63 20.43 20.66
N ASP A 34 -1.88 19.98 20.57
CA ASP A 34 -2.16 18.67 19.98
C ASP A 34 -1.76 18.68 18.50
N LEU A 35 -0.88 17.76 18.14
CA LEU A 35 -0.43 17.61 16.76
C LEU A 35 -1.33 16.59 16.07
N THR A 36 -2.16 17.06 15.13
CA THR A 36 -2.95 16.17 14.29
C THR A 36 -2.05 15.58 13.21
N MET A 37 -2.09 14.26 13.01
CA MET A 37 -1.34 13.58 11.95
C MET A 37 -2.25 13.18 10.79
N VAL A 38 -1.73 13.23 9.57
CA VAL A 38 -2.41 12.80 8.35
C VAL A 38 -1.57 11.76 7.62
N ALA A 39 -2.22 10.70 7.12
CA ALA A 39 -1.60 9.68 6.29
C ALA A 39 -1.83 10.01 4.81
N VAL A 40 -0.75 10.13 4.05
CA VAL A 40 -0.77 10.42 2.61
C VAL A 40 -0.27 9.20 1.86
N GLY A 41 -1.11 8.59 1.04
CA GLY A 41 -0.72 7.45 0.21
C GLY A 41 0.22 7.88 -0.91
N VAL A 42 1.50 7.46 -0.84
CA VAL A 42 2.51 7.76 -1.88
C VAL A 42 2.58 6.68 -2.95
N ASN A 43 2.17 5.44 -2.63
CA ASN A 43 1.95 4.36 -3.59
C ASN A 43 0.99 3.30 -2.99
N LYS A 44 0.73 2.20 -3.71
CA LYS A 44 -0.22 1.15 -3.30
C LYS A 44 0.07 0.52 -1.93
N SER A 45 1.31 0.55 -1.48
CA SER A 45 1.75 -0.16 -0.27
C SER A 45 2.52 0.73 0.71
N ALA A 46 2.53 2.04 0.50
CA ALA A 46 3.24 2.97 1.37
C ALA A 46 2.40 4.23 1.64
N GLU A 47 2.29 4.55 2.92
CA GLU A 47 1.72 5.77 3.44
C GLU A 47 2.82 6.60 4.09
N GLN A 48 2.84 7.90 3.79
CA GLN A 48 3.69 8.87 4.46
C GLN A 48 2.85 9.62 5.49
N TYR A 49 3.31 9.64 6.73
CA TYR A 49 2.65 10.37 7.81
C TYR A 49 3.25 11.77 7.94
N MET A 50 2.39 12.79 7.96
CA MET A 50 2.78 14.19 8.12
C MET A 50 1.98 14.84 9.25
N ILE A 51 2.55 15.87 9.88
CA ILE A 51 1.84 16.69 10.85
C ILE A 51 0.95 17.66 10.06
N LEU A 52 -0.32 17.76 10.44
CA LEU A 52 -1.30 18.64 9.81
C LEU A 52 -1.14 20.09 10.32
N ASP A 53 0.00 20.69 9.99
CA ASP A 53 0.24 22.12 10.13
C ASP A 53 -0.40 22.92 8.98
N GLU A 54 -0.33 24.25 9.05
CA GLU A 54 -0.94 25.14 8.05
C GLU A 54 -0.34 24.90 6.66
N THR A 55 0.98 24.77 6.57
CA THR A 55 1.68 24.45 5.32
C THR A 55 1.21 23.12 4.73
N THR A 56 1.13 22.07 5.52
CA THR A 56 0.70 20.74 5.05
C THR A 56 -0.75 20.75 4.60
N ARG A 57 -1.62 21.54 5.28
CA ARG A 57 -3.01 21.74 4.81
C ARG A 57 -3.05 22.40 3.45
N ASP A 58 -2.25 23.43 3.22
CA ASP A 58 -2.19 24.13 1.93
C ASP A 58 -1.63 23.23 0.83
N GLU A 59 -0.61 22.43 1.13
CA GLU A 59 -0.07 21.45 0.17
C GLU A 59 -1.09 20.36 -0.18
N LEU A 60 -1.86 19.88 0.78
CA LEU A 60 -2.95 18.94 0.53
C LEU A 60 -4.07 19.58 -0.31
N ALA A 61 -4.43 20.83 -0.01
CA ALA A 61 -5.44 21.58 -0.75
C ALA A 61 -5.00 21.89 -2.19
N SER A 62 -3.71 22.15 -2.42
CA SER A 62 -3.12 22.38 -3.75
C SER A 62 -3.19 21.15 -4.67
N GLY A 63 -3.50 19.97 -4.12
CA GLY A 63 -3.53 18.73 -4.89
C GLY A 63 -2.15 18.12 -5.16
N LYS A 64 -1.07 18.63 -4.55
CA LYS A 64 0.31 18.11 -4.68
C LYS A 64 0.41 16.60 -4.51
N TYR A 65 -0.38 16.04 -3.59
CA TYR A 65 -0.38 14.62 -3.25
C TYR A 65 -1.50 13.82 -3.96
N ARG A 66 -2.26 14.47 -4.84
CA ARG A 66 -3.33 13.82 -5.61
C ARG A 66 -2.70 13.12 -6.82
N ASP A 67 -2.96 11.83 -6.96
CA ASP A 67 -2.51 11.07 -8.12
C ASP A 67 -3.21 11.60 -9.39
N GLN A 68 -2.45 12.20 -10.31
CA GLN A 68 -2.97 12.71 -11.58
C GLN A 68 -3.66 11.62 -12.41
N ARG A 69 -3.22 10.35 -12.31
CA ARG A 69 -3.92 9.24 -12.98
C ARG A 69 -5.33 9.04 -12.44
N ARG A 70 -5.56 9.37 -11.18
CA ARG A 70 -6.88 9.26 -10.54
C ARG A 70 -7.86 10.31 -11.04
N GLU A 71 -7.39 11.41 -11.64
CA GLU A 71 -8.26 12.39 -12.31
C GLU A 71 -8.91 11.77 -13.55
N PHE A 72 -8.19 10.89 -14.26
CA PHE A 72 -8.70 10.17 -15.43
C PHE A 72 -9.73 9.07 -15.10
N TYR A 73 -9.61 8.44 -13.93
CA TYR A 73 -10.51 7.35 -13.51
C TYR A 73 -11.66 7.81 -12.60
N GLY A 74 -11.80 9.11 -12.37
CA GLY A 74 -12.83 9.70 -11.51
C GLY A 74 -12.62 9.46 -10.02
N PRO A 75 -13.26 10.26 -9.15
CA PRO A 75 -13.19 10.05 -7.71
C PRO A 75 -13.84 8.72 -7.33
N ARG A 76 -13.11 7.86 -6.62
CA ARG A 76 -13.70 6.70 -5.93
C ARG A 76 -14.68 7.24 -4.89
N ALA A 77 -15.95 6.87 -5.01
CA ALA A 77 -16.94 7.13 -3.98
C ALA A 77 -16.40 6.67 -2.62
N PRO A 78 -16.61 7.44 -1.54
CA PRO A 78 -16.19 7.00 -0.21
C PRO A 78 -16.84 5.65 0.06
N SER A 79 -16.03 4.59 0.13
CA SER A 79 -16.49 3.32 0.65
C SER A 79 -16.74 3.55 2.14
N SER A 80 -17.98 3.88 2.48
CA SER A 80 -18.49 3.83 3.84
C SER A 80 -18.21 2.43 4.37
N ALA A 81 -17.26 2.34 5.30
CA ALA A 81 -17.20 1.24 6.24
C ALA A 81 -18.53 1.23 7.01
N GLY A 82 -19.23 0.09 6.98
CA GLY A 82 -20.49 -0.11 7.69
C GLY A 82 -21.72 -0.04 6.79
N ALA A 83 -21.94 -1.10 6.01
CA ALA A 83 -23.29 -1.51 5.62
C ALA A 83 -23.33 -3.03 5.76
N GLU A 84 -23.94 -3.47 6.86
CA GLU A 84 -24.38 -4.84 7.07
C GLU A 84 -24.98 -5.41 5.80
N VAL A 85 -24.53 -6.60 5.44
CA VAL A 85 -25.19 -7.45 4.45
C VAL A 85 -26.59 -7.76 5.00
N PRO A 86 -27.70 -7.34 4.36
CA PRO A 86 -28.99 -7.85 4.76
C PRO A 86 -29.07 -9.32 4.33
N ALA A 87 -29.25 -10.19 5.32
CA ALA A 87 -29.56 -11.59 5.12
C ALA A 87 -30.85 -11.74 4.29
N PRO A 88 -30.88 -12.59 3.25
CA PRO A 88 -32.12 -12.86 2.54
C PRO A 88 -33.02 -13.77 3.38
N VAL A 89 -34.21 -13.28 3.70
CA VAL A 89 -35.36 -14.01 4.26
C VAL A 89 -35.83 -15.13 3.31
N PRO A 90 -36.32 -16.27 3.84
CA PRO A 90 -36.79 -17.38 3.01
C PRO A 90 -38.19 -17.10 2.47
N ALA A 91 -38.33 -17.03 1.14
CA ALA A 91 -39.62 -16.95 0.48
C ALA A 91 -40.25 -18.34 0.34
N THR A 92 -41.49 -18.44 0.81
CA THR A 92 -42.38 -19.60 0.71
C THR A 92 -42.73 -19.88 -0.76
N ALA A 93 -42.65 -21.15 -1.16
CA ALA A 93 -43.07 -21.63 -2.48
C ALA A 93 -44.60 -21.53 -2.67
N PRO A 94 -45.10 -21.63 -3.92
CA PRO A 94 -45.63 -22.93 -4.33
C PRO A 94 -45.15 -23.42 -5.70
N ALA A 95 -45.29 -24.73 -5.85
CA ALA A 95 -44.70 -25.61 -6.84
C ALA A 95 -45.31 -25.54 -8.25
N GLU A 96 -44.48 -25.75 -9.27
CA GLU A 96 -44.81 -26.53 -10.47
C GLU A 96 -43.52 -27.15 -11.05
N ALA A 97 -43.61 -28.42 -11.45
CA ALA A 97 -42.50 -29.33 -11.80
C ALA A 97 -42.25 -29.38 -13.33
N PRO A 98 -41.40 -30.29 -13.87
CA PRO A 98 -39.96 -30.10 -14.01
C PRO A 98 -39.51 -30.11 -15.49
N VAL A 99 -38.65 -29.17 -15.90
CA VAL A 99 -37.94 -29.25 -17.20
C VAL A 99 -36.51 -29.73 -16.97
N LYS A 100 -36.19 -30.84 -17.63
CA LYS A 100 -34.89 -31.52 -17.74
C LYS A 100 -33.72 -30.52 -17.92
N PRO A 101 -32.68 -30.52 -17.07
CA PRO A 101 -31.48 -29.74 -17.34
C PRO A 101 -30.50 -30.52 -18.24
N GLU A 102 -30.15 -29.94 -19.38
CA GLU A 102 -28.94 -30.28 -20.14
C GLU A 102 -27.68 -30.07 -19.27
N PRO A 103 -26.63 -30.88 -19.43
CA PRO A 103 -25.40 -30.73 -18.68
C PRO A 103 -24.67 -29.46 -19.12
N ARG A 104 -24.68 -28.45 -18.24
CA ARG A 104 -23.85 -27.26 -18.32
C ARG A 104 -22.37 -27.68 -18.44
N PRO A 105 -21.58 -27.14 -19.38
CA PRO A 105 -20.17 -27.48 -19.50
C PRO A 105 -19.44 -27.11 -18.20
N GLN A 106 -18.79 -28.11 -17.63
CA GLN A 106 -18.03 -28.01 -16.39
C GLN A 106 -16.98 -26.91 -16.49
N ALA A 107 -16.84 -26.16 -15.41
CA ALA A 107 -15.80 -25.17 -15.21
C ALA A 107 -14.46 -25.67 -15.77
N ALA A 108 -13.90 -24.90 -16.69
CA ALA A 108 -12.58 -25.13 -17.24
C ALA A 108 -11.60 -25.33 -16.07
N ARG A 109 -11.15 -26.57 -15.90
CA ARG A 109 -10.03 -26.90 -15.03
C ARG A 109 -8.91 -25.96 -15.42
N ARG A 110 -8.47 -25.11 -14.49
CA ARG A 110 -7.31 -24.24 -14.65
C ARG A 110 -6.15 -25.11 -15.13
N THR A 111 -5.88 -25.08 -16.42
CA THR A 111 -4.69 -25.67 -17.01
C THR A 111 -3.53 -24.96 -16.35
N VAL A 112 -2.78 -25.67 -15.51
CA VAL A 112 -1.50 -25.20 -14.98
C VAL A 112 -0.61 -24.97 -16.19
N THR A 113 -0.55 -23.73 -16.68
CA THR A 113 0.36 -23.35 -17.75
C THR A 113 1.76 -23.58 -17.24
N ARG A 114 2.38 -24.67 -17.69
CA ARG A 114 3.78 -24.94 -17.41
C ARG A 114 4.57 -23.76 -17.94
N PRO A 115 5.54 -23.23 -17.16
CA PRO A 115 6.41 -22.19 -17.67
C PRO A 115 7.08 -22.65 -18.98
N PRO A 116 7.31 -21.75 -19.95
CA PRO A 116 7.91 -22.09 -21.24
C PRO A 116 9.42 -22.44 -21.15
N TRP A 117 9.95 -22.66 -19.94
CA TRP A 117 11.34 -23.02 -19.69
C TRP A 117 11.43 -24.24 -18.76
N THR A 118 12.51 -25.00 -18.90
CA THR A 118 12.77 -26.18 -18.07
C THR A 118 13.38 -25.78 -16.72
N ARG A 119 13.29 -26.68 -15.72
CA ARG A 119 13.93 -26.45 -14.40
C ARG A 119 15.46 -26.35 -14.50
N SER A 120 16.08 -27.05 -15.44
CA SER A 120 17.53 -26.96 -15.65
C SER A 120 17.93 -25.60 -16.23
N GLN A 121 17.16 -25.08 -17.19
CA GLN A 121 17.35 -23.73 -17.74
C GLN A 121 17.18 -22.65 -16.67
N GLU A 122 16.17 -22.79 -15.79
CA GLU A 122 15.98 -21.89 -14.66
C GLU A 122 17.20 -21.86 -13.72
N LYS A 123 17.70 -23.05 -13.32
CA LYS A 123 18.87 -23.16 -12.43
C LYS A 123 20.14 -22.57 -13.05
N LEU A 124 20.37 -22.82 -14.35
CA LEU A 124 21.54 -22.30 -15.06
C LEU A 124 21.45 -20.79 -15.28
N ALA A 125 20.26 -20.26 -15.61
CA ALA A 125 20.06 -18.82 -15.78
C ALA A 125 20.35 -18.05 -14.48
N LEU A 126 19.97 -18.60 -13.32
CA LEU A 126 20.28 -18.00 -12.03
C LEU A 126 21.78 -18.04 -11.73
N LEU A 127 22.43 -19.18 -11.96
CA LEU A 127 23.86 -19.33 -11.72
C LEU A 127 24.69 -18.37 -12.58
N TYR A 128 24.33 -18.17 -13.86
CA TYR A 128 25.01 -17.19 -14.70
C TYR A 128 24.72 -15.74 -14.30
N ASN A 129 23.51 -15.44 -13.81
CA ASN A 129 23.18 -14.11 -13.30
C ASN A 129 23.95 -13.79 -12.00
N GLU A 130 24.14 -14.77 -11.11
CA GLU A 130 25.00 -14.64 -9.92
C GLU A 130 26.46 -14.42 -10.29
N GLN A 131 26.92 -14.99 -11.41
CA GLN A 131 28.24 -14.74 -12.00
C GLN A 131 28.35 -13.37 -12.71
N GLY A 132 27.28 -12.57 -12.72
CA GLY A 132 27.29 -11.22 -13.28
C GLY A 132 27.10 -11.13 -14.79
N LEU A 133 26.75 -12.22 -15.48
CA LEU A 133 26.45 -12.16 -16.91
C LEU A 133 25.16 -11.40 -17.19
N ARG A 134 25.13 -10.68 -18.31
CA ARG A 134 23.94 -9.93 -18.72
C ARG A 134 22.86 -10.90 -19.25
N PRO A 135 21.56 -10.59 -19.09
CA PRO A 135 20.47 -11.46 -19.56
C PRO A 135 20.57 -11.85 -21.04
N ASP A 136 21.09 -10.96 -21.89
CA ASP A 136 21.31 -11.23 -23.32
C ASP A 136 22.38 -12.32 -23.56
N GLU A 137 23.45 -12.33 -22.77
CA GLU A 137 24.55 -13.30 -22.87
C GLU A 137 24.11 -14.68 -22.33
N ILE A 138 23.30 -14.68 -21.27
CA ILE A 138 22.70 -15.88 -20.71
C ILE A 138 21.71 -16.49 -21.71
N ALA A 139 20.92 -15.65 -22.38
CA ALA A 139 19.99 -16.06 -23.42
C ALA A 139 20.71 -16.74 -24.59
N ALA A 140 21.83 -16.15 -25.06
CA ALA A 140 22.67 -16.75 -26.10
C ALA A 140 23.23 -18.12 -25.69
N LYS A 141 23.65 -18.29 -24.43
CA LYS A 141 24.19 -19.57 -23.91
C LYS A 141 23.12 -20.66 -23.71
N LEU A 142 21.91 -20.27 -23.34
CA LEU A 142 20.81 -21.20 -23.03
C LEU A 142 19.88 -21.47 -24.21
N GLY A 143 20.08 -20.78 -25.35
CA GLY A 143 19.19 -20.85 -26.51
C GLY A 143 17.78 -20.31 -26.22
N LEU A 144 17.68 -19.36 -25.29
CA LEU A 144 16.42 -18.74 -24.88
C LEU A 144 16.34 -17.31 -25.40
N SER A 145 15.14 -16.74 -25.42
CA SER A 145 15.03 -15.29 -25.66
C SER A 145 15.53 -14.50 -24.44
N PRO A 146 16.13 -13.31 -24.63
CA PRO A 146 16.49 -12.41 -23.53
C PRO A 146 15.32 -12.11 -22.59
N TYR A 147 14.12 -11.99 -23.16
CA TYR A 147 12.89 -11.81 -22.40
C TYR A 147 12.58 -12.98 -21.47
N GLN A 148 12.73 -14.22 -21.93
CA GLN A 148 12.50 -15.41 -21.10
C GLN A 148 13.51 -15.49 -19.94
N VAL A 149 14.77 -15.15 -20.17
CA VAL A 149 15.78 -15.11 -19.11
C VAL A 149 15.45 -14.04 -18.08
N ALA A 150 15.03 -12.85 -18.51
CA ALA A 150 14.58 -11.80 -17.60
C ALA A 150 13.35 -12.26 -16.78
N GLN A 151 12.39 -12.94 -17.40
CA GLN A 151 11.22 -13.49 -16.71
C GLN A 151 11.60 -14.57 -15.69
N ILE A 152 12.60 -15.41 -15.98
CA ILE A 152 13.12 -16.40 -15.03
C ILE A 152 13.66 -15.69 -13.78
N ILE A 153 14.53 -14.69 -13.96
CA ILE A 153 15.19 -13.96 -12.85
C ILE A 153 14.16 -13.18 -12.01
N LEU A 154 13.15 -12.59 -12.66
CA LEU A 154 12.10 -11.84 -11.97
C LEU A 154 11.18 -12.78 -11.17
N ASN A 155 10.77 -13.91 -11.77
CA ASN A 155 9.89 -14.86 -11.10
C ASN A 155 10.57 -15.49 -9.87
N THR A 156 11.85 -15.82 -9.94
CA THR A 156 12.59 -16.39 -8.79
C THR A 156 12.79 -15.39 -7.67
N ARG A 157 13.11 -14.13 -7.98
CA ARG A 157 13.18 -13.04 -6.97
C ARG A 157 11.84 -12.78 -6.28
N SER A 158 10.73 -12.93 -7.01
CA SER A 158 9.38 -12.79 -6.42
C SER A 158 9.02 -13.93 -5.47
N ARG A 159 9.52 -15.15 -5.73
CA ARG A 159 9.33 -16.33 -4.86
C ARG A 159 10.11 -16.27 -3.56
N GLY A 160 11.26 -15.60 -3.51
CA GLY A 160 12.04 -15.43 -2.28
C GLY A 160 11.54 -14.32 -1.33
N LYS A 161 10.47 -13.62 -1.70
CA LYS A 161 9.84 -12.55 -0.89
C LYS A 161 8.52 -12.97 -0.22
N LEU A 162 8.22 -14.27 -0.25
CA LEU A 162 7.12 -14.92 0.47
C LEU A 162 7.70 -15.70 1.66
#